data_AF-A0A2W4PR92-F1
#
_entry.id   AF-A0A2W4PR92-F1
#
_cell.length_a   1.000
_cell.length_b   1.000
_cell.length_c   1.000
_cell.angle_alpha   90.00
_cell.angle_beta   90.00
_cell.angle_gamma   90.00
#
_symmetry.space_group_name_H-M   'P 1'
#
loop_
_entity.id
_entity.type
_entity.pdbx_description
1 polymer ?
#
loop_
_entity_poly.entity_id
_entity_poly.type
_entity_poly.pdbx_seq_one_letter_code
_entity_poly.pdbx_strand_id
1 'polypeptide(L)'
;ASYCVGAFFVLGVSAYHLLRRQHLDLMRTSFKAGLALALVGTIGVAVSGHFNGQMVAAKQPTKFAAMEALWETQSGAPFYLLVVPDESAERNAVQALPVPKLTSWLATGDVNAEVKGLKEFAPEDRPPVGLVFWSFRLMILLGLYMLAMAVIGWVLLRKGRLEQSTRYLRWLPYSIPVPYIAINLGWMVAEVGRQPWTVYGLMRTADSVSPVPAGTVLLSLAVITVVYTLLIGTDIYLLARYARKGPEALPELGQPAAAQPGEVAAGA
;
A
#
# COMPACT_ATOMS: atom_id res chain seq x y z
N ALA A 1 -6.30 2.13 3.84
CA ALA A 1 -4.93 1.69 3.49
C ALA A 1 -4.00 1.70 4.71
N SER A 2 -3.92 2.80 5.47
CA SER A 2 -3.11 2.89 6.70
C SER A 2 -3.44 1.82 7.75
N TYR A 3 -4.72 1.47 7.93
CA TYR A 3 -5.09 0.36 8.83
C TYR A 3 -4.47 -0.99 8.42
N CYS A 4 -4.27 -1.24 7.13
CA CYS A 4 -3.58 -2.44 6.65
C CYS A 4 -2.10 -2.44 7.07
N VAL A 5 -1.44 -1.27 7.11
CA VAL A 5 -0.05 -1.16 7.59
C VAL A 5 0.06 -1.64 9.02
N GLY A 6 -0.77 -1.08 9.92
CA GLY A 6 -0.78 -1.46 11.33
C GLY A 6 -1.15 -2.94 11.52
N ALA A 7 -2.17 -3.41 10.79
CA ALA A 7 -2.62 -4.79 10.89
C ALA A 7 -1.55 -5.80 10.47
N PHE A 8 -0.90 -5.59 9.30
CA PHE A 8 0.15 -6.50 8.82
C PHE A 8 1.44 -6.41 9.63
N PHE A 9 1.75 -5.24 10.21
CA PHE A 9 2.83 -5.12 11.18
C PHE A 9 2.57 -5.99 12.41
N VAL A 10 1.40 -5.85 13.04
CA VAL A 10 1.00 -6.65 14.21
C VAL A 10 0.97 -8.14 13.89
N LEU A 11 0.43 -8.52 12.74
CA LEU A 11 0.40 -9.92 12.28
C LEU A 11 1.80 -10.49 12.09
N GLY A 12 2.71 -9.75 11.45
CA GLY A 12 4.08 -10.18 11.21
C GLY A 12 4.87 -10.38 12.50
N VAL A 13 4.79 -9.42 13.43
CA VAL A 13 5.47 -9.51 14.74
C VAL A 13 4.87 -10.65 15.58
N SER A 14 3.54 -10.77 15.61
CA SER A 14 2.86 -11.85 16.34
C SER A 14 3.25 -13.23 15.78
N ALA A 15 3.30 -13.37 14.45
CA ALA A 15 3.69 -14.61 13.80
C ALA A 15 5.15 -14.99 14.10
N TYR A 16 6.05 -14.02 14.17
CA TYR A 16 7.46 -14.23 14.52
C TYR A 16 7.62 -14.86 15.92
N HIS A 17 6.90 -14.36 16.93
CA HIS A 17 6.95 -14.91 18.28
C HIS A 17 6.18 -16.23 18.43
N LEU A 18 5.03 -16.40 17.76
CA LEU A 18 4.29 -17.66 17.75
C LEU A 18 5.13 -18.82 17.20
N LEU A 19 5.90 -18.58 16.12
CA LEU A 19 6.83 -19.58 15.57
C LEU A 19 7.93 -19.99 16.57
N ARG A 20 8.36 -19.07 17.44
CA ARG A 20 9.39 -19.31 18.45
C ARG A 20 8.83 -19.79 19.78
N ARG A 21 7.50 -19.98 19.87
CA ARG A 21 6.77 -20.35 21.08
C ARG A 21 6.99 -19.37 22.25
N GLN A 22 7.03 -18.07 21.96
CA GLN A 22 7.24 -17.00 22.94
C GLN A 22 5.95 -16.21 23.17
N HIS A 23 5.71 -15.78 24.42
CA HIS A 23 4.60 -14.89 24.81
C HIS A 23 3.23 -15.31 24.23
N LEU A 24 2.92 -16.61 24.26
CA LEU A 24 1.85 -17.21 23.46
C LEU A 24 0.49 -16.53 23.65
N ASP A 25 0.07 -16.26 24.87
CA ASP A 25 -1.27 -15.73 25.14
C ASP A 25 -1.45 -14.30 24.63
N LEU A 26 -0.43 -13.46 24.83
CA LEU A 26 -0.41 -12.12 24.27
C LEU A 26 -0.39 -12.18 22.74
N MET A 27 0.53 -12.96 22.16
CA MET A 27 0.70 -13.03 20.70
C MET A 27 -0.51 -13.60 20.00
N ARG A 28 -1.22 -14.57 20.58
CA ARG A 28 -2.51 -15.08 20.08
C ARG A 28 -3.57 -13.98 20.06
N THR A 29 -3.64 -13.19 21.12
CA THR A 29 -4.63 -12.10 21.25
C THR A 29 -4.34 -10.99 20.25
N SER A 30 -3.08 -10.53 20.18
CA SER A 30 -2.61 -9.55 19.20
C SER A 30 -2.82 -10.04 17.77
N PHE A 31 -2.53 -11.32 17.48
CA PHE A 31 -2.76 -11.90 16.16
C PHE A 31 -4.23 -11.85 15.76
N LYS A 32 -5.15 -12.25 16.64
CA LYS A 32 -6.60 -12.24 16.36
C LYS A 32 -7.09 -10.81 16.08
N ALA A 33 -6.67 -9.83 16.89
CA ALA A 33 -7.02 -8.44 16.69
C ALA A 33 -6.45 -7.88 15.37
N GLY A 34 -5.16 -8.12 15.10
CA GLY A 34 -4.51 -7.73 13.86
C GLY A 34 -5.16 -8.38 12.63
N LEU A 35 -5.57 -9.63 12.73
CA LEU A 35 -6.25 -10.35 11.65
C LEU A 35 -7.63 -9.78 11.35
N ALA A 36 -8.40 -9.45 12.40
CA ALA A 36 -9.71 -8.82 12.23
C ALA A 36 -9.56 -7.46 11.52
N LEU A 37 -8.60 -6.64 11.94
CA LEU A 37 -8.31 -5.36 11.30
C LEU A 37 -7.78 -5.54 9.86
N ALA A 38 -6.96 -6.56 9.59
CA ALA A 38 -6.47 -6.86 8.25
C ALA A 38 -7.62 -7.22 7.29
N LEU A 39 -8.56 -8.06 7.72
CA LEU A 39 -9.73 -8.45 6.92
C LEU A 39 -10.60 -7.22 6.60
N VAL A 40 -11.02 -6.48 7.62
CA VAL A 40 -11.87 -5.31 7.45
C VAL A 40 -11.15 -4.24 6.62
N GLY A 41 -9.86 -4.01 6.92
CA GLY A 41 -9.03 -3.03 6.23
C GLY A 41 -8.85 -3.35 4.74
N THR A 42 -8.51 -4.60 4.41
CA THR A 42 -8.28 -5.02 3.01
C THR A 42 -9.57 -4.99 2.18
N ILE A 43 -10.69 -5.47 2.73
CA ILE A 43 -12.00 -5.37 2.08
C ILE A 43 -12.40 -3.90 1.90
N GLY A 44 -12.26 -3.08 2.94
CA GLY A 44 -12.56 -1.65 2.88
C GLY A 44 -11.71 -0.92 1.84
N VAL A 45 -10.43 -1.26 1.70
CA VAL A 45 -9.55 -0.73 0.64
C VAL A 45 -10.01 -1.17 -0.75
N ALA A 46 -10.38 -2.44 -0.94
CA ALA A 46 -10.85 -2.92 -2.24
C ALA A 46 -12.13 -2.20 -2.69
N VAL A 47 -13.10 -2.06 -1.77
CA VAL A 47 -14.37 -1.38 -2.04
C VAL A 47 -14.16 0.11 -2.30
N SER A 48 -13.45 0.81 -1.42
CA SER A 48 -13.15 2.25 -1.62
C SER A 48 -12.31 2.49 -2.86
N GLY A 49 -11.37 1.59 -3.18
CA GLY A 49 -10.56 1.64 -4.39
C GLY A 49 -11.40 1.57 -5.68
N HIS A 50 -12.42 0.72 -5.72
CA HIS A 50 -13.34 0.64 -6.86
C HIS A 50 -14.06 1.97 -7.10
N PHE A 51 -14.66 2.55 -6.06
CA PHE A 51 -15.35 3.85 -6.17
C PHE A 51 -14.39 5.00 -6.51
N ASN A 52 -13.18 4.99 -5.96
CA ASN A 52 -12.14 5.96 -6.31
C ASN A 52 -11.72 5.82 -7.79
N GLY A 53 -11.62 4.60 -8.30
CA GLY A 53 -11.33 4.33 -9.72
C GLY A 53 -12.38 4.94 -10.64
N GLN A 54 -13.67 4.78 -10.32
CA GLN A 54 -14.77 5.38 -11.07
C GLN A 54 -14.73 6.92 -11.03
N MET A 55 -14.43 7.49 -9.86
CA MET A 55 -14.26 8.93 -9.71
C MET A 55 -13.08 9.45 -10.55
N VAL A 56 -11.97 8.70 -10.62
CA VAL A 56 -10.84 9.05 -11.48
C VAL A 56 -11.23 8.95 -12.96
N ALA A 57 -11.95 7.91 -13.39
CA ALA A 57 -12.46 7.81 -14.76
C ALA A 57 -13.34 9.01 -15.14
N ALA A 58 -14.22 9.44 -14.23
CA ALA A 58 -15.14 10.55 -14.47
C ALA A 58 -14.46 11.94 -14.43
N LYS A 59 -13.47 12.15 -13.57
CA LYS A 59 -12.87 13.48 -13.33
C LYS A 59 -11.52 13.68 -14.00
N GLN A 60 -10.74 12.61 -14.17
CA GLN A 60 -9.41 12.62 -14.76
C GLN A 60 -9.26 11.44 -15.74
N PRO A 61 -10.00 11.44 -16.86
CA PRO A 61 -10.04 10.32 -17.80
C PRO A 61 -8.66 9.96 -18.36
N THR A 62 -7.77 10.93 -18.56
CA THR A 62 -6.39 10.70 -19.02
C THR A 62 -5.58 9.86 -18.01
N LYS A 63 -5.77 10.11 -16.70
CA LYS A 63 -5.16 9.30 -15.63
C LYS A 63 -5.69 7.87 -15.65
N PHE A 64 -7.01 7.71 -15.78
CA PHE A 64 -7.63 6.39 -15.86
C PHE A 64 -7.15 5.61 -17.08
N ALA A 65 -7.11 6.25 -18.25
CA ALA A 65 -6.60 5.65 -19.47
C ALA A 65 -5.13 5.21 -19.33
N ALA A 66 -4.31 5.99 -18.63
CA ALA A 66 -2.92 5.62 -18.32
C ALA A 66 -2.82 4.43 -17.34
N MET A 67 -3.70 4.34 -16.33
CA MET A 67 -3.76 3.20 -15.40
C MET A 67 -4.02 1.87 -16.12
N GLU A 68 -4.80 1.91 -17.20
CA GLU A 68 -5.19 0.75 -18.01
C GLU A 68 -4.33 0.57 -19.28
N ALA A 69 -3.42 1.51 -19.57
CA ALA A 69 -2.72 1.61 -20.85
C ALA A 69 -3.68 1.50 -22.06
N LEU A 70 -4.81 2.22 -21.97
CA LEU A 70 -5.84 2.30 -23.00
C LEU A 70 -5.51 3.43 -23.99
N TRP A 71 -5.11 3.07 -25.21
CA TRP A 71 -4.70 4.04 -26.23
C TRP A 71 -5.88 4.57 -27.04
N GLU A 72 -6.74 3.68 -27.51
CA GLU A 72 -7.89 4.01 -28.34
C GLU A 72 -9.17 4.09 -27.49
N THR A 73 -10.03 5.06 -27.78
CA THR A 73 -11.37 5.13 -27.20
C THR A 73 -12.23 4.02 -27.75
N GLN A 74 -12.92 3.32 -26.86
CA GLN A 74 -13.81 2.23 -27.24
C GLN A 74 -14.92 2.03 -26.22
N SER A 75 -16.09 1.64 -26.72
CA SER A 75 -17.23 1.18 -25.92
C SER A 75 -17.05 -0.28 -25.54
N GLY A 76 -17.35 -0.61 -24.28
CA GLY A 76 -17.14 -1.97 -23.76
C GLY A 76 -15.67 -2.39 -23.74
N ALA A 77 -14.80 -1.47 -23.32
CA ALA A 77 -13.36 -1.64 -23.21
C ALA A 77 -13.01 -2.91 -22.39
N PRO A 78 -12.23 -3.85 -22.96
CA PRO A 78 -11.71 -5.00 -22.22
C PRO A 78 -10.60 -4.62 -21.26
N PHE A 79 -10.52 -5.36 -20.14
CA PHE A 79 -9.37 -5.35 -19.25
C PHE A 79 -8.40 -6.44 -19.66
N TYR A 80 -7.18 -6.08 -20.02
CA TYR A 80 -6.15 -7.05 -20.40
C TYR A 80 -5.34 -7.49 -19.17
N LEU A 81 -5.14 -8.80 -18.99
CA LEU A 81 -4.35 -9.31 -17.87
C LEU A 81 -2.85 -9.12 -18.09
N LEU A 82 -2.40 -9.20 -19.34
CA LEU A 82 -0.99 -9.02 -19.73
C LEU A 82 -0.88 -7.84 -20.69
N VAL A 83 -0.21 -6.78 -20.23
CA VAL A 83 0.06 -5.58 -21.03
C VAL A 83 1.47 -5.10 -20.76
N VAL A 84 2.17 -4.70 -21.83
CA VAL A 84 3.41 -3.94 -21.76
C VAL A 84 3.20 -2.66 -22.57
N PRO A 85 3.07 -1.49 -21.94
CA PRO A 85 2.87 -0.23 -22.65
C PRO A 85 4.13 0.19 -23.39
N ASP A 86 3.97 0.71 -24.61
CA ASP A 86 5.01 1.37 -25.40
C ASP A 86 4.54 2.79 -25.75
N GLU A 87 4.97 3.74 -24.92
CA GLU A 87 4.61 5.15 -25.06
C GLU A 87 5.14 5.77 -26.37
N SER A 88 6.31 5.31 -26.84
CA SER A 88 6.93 5.85 -28.05
C SER A 88 6.15 5.52 -29.32
N ALA A 89 5.52 4.34 -29.34
CA ALA A 89 4.69 3.88 -30.44
C ALA A 89 3.18 4.11 -30.22
N GLU A 90 2.80 4.82 -29.13
CA GLU A 90 1.43 5.07 -28.70
C GLU A 90 0.53 3.81 -28.76
N ARG A 91 1.06 2.68 -28.29
CA ARG A 91 0.37 1.39 -28.29
C ARG A 91 0.92 0.48 -27.21
N ASN A 92 0.32 -0.69 -27.07
CA ASN A 92 0.86 -1.74 -26.21
C ASN A 92 1.75 -2.67 -27.05
N ALA A 93 3.01 -2.83 -26.66
CA ALA A 93 3.94 -3.78 -27.30
C ALA A 93 3.47 -5.23 -27.11
N VAL A 94 2.89 -5.51 -25.94
CA VAL A 94 2.25 -6.80 -25.63
C VAL A 94 0.86 -6.50 -25.09
N GLN A 95 -0.14 -7.22 -25.57
CA GLN A 95 -1.52 -7.13 -25.11
C GLN A 95 -2.20 -8.49 -25.27
N ALA A 96 -2.53 -9.17 -24.17
CA ALA A 96 -3.09 -10.51 -24.19
C ALA A 96 -4.07 -10.77 -23.04
N LEU A 97 -4.89 -11.81 -23.20
CA LEU A 97 -5.90 -12.27 -22.25
C LEU A 97 -6.91 -11.17 -21.89
N PRO A 98 -7.73 -10.71 -22.85
CA PRO A 98 -8.79 -9.75 -22.58
C PRO A 98 -9.90 -10.38 -21.74
N VAL A 99 -10.32 -9.67 -20.69
CA VAL A 99 -11.60 -9.89 -20.04
C VAL A 99 -12.58 -8.88 -20.63
N PRO A 100 -13.54 -9.32 -21.46
CA PRO A 100 -14.42 -8.41 -22.20
C PRO A 100 -15.18 -7.45 -21.27
N LYS A 101 -15.28 -6.18 -21.67
CA LYS A 101 -16.11 -5.15 -21.01
C LYS A 101 -15.75 -4.80 -19.55
N LEU A 102 -14.71 -5.42 -18.98
CA LEU A 102 -14.37 -5.23 -17.57
C LEU A 102 -13.84 -3.81 -17.31
N THR A 103 -13.07 -3.20 -18.22
CA THR A 103 -12.57 -1.83 -18.02
C THR A 103 -13.71 -0.81 -18.06
N SER A 104 -14.68 -0.96 -18.97
CA SER A 104 -15.88 -0.10 -18.96
C SER A 104 -16.67 -0.22 -17.66
N TRP A 105 -16.89 -1.45 -17.17
CA TRP A 105 -17.56 -1.66 -15.89
C TRP A 105 -16.77 -1.08 -14.70
N LEU A 106 -15.44 -1.23 -14.68
CA LEU A 106 -14.59 -0.63 -13.65
C LEU A 106 -14.61 0.90 -13.69
N ALA A 107 -14.73 1.49 -14.89
CA ALA A 107 -14.74 2.94 -15.08
C ALA A 107 -16.07 3.59 -14.67
N THR A 108 -17.20 2.97 -15.00
CA THR A 108 -18.52 3.63 -14.88
C THR A 108 -19.60 2.77 -14.22
N GLY A 109 -19.37 1.47 -14.04
CA GLY A 109 -20.39 0.49 -13.64
C GLY A 109 -21.24 -0.04 -14.80
N ASP A 110 -21.10 0.51 -16.01
CA ASP A 110 -21.79 0.05 -17.21
C ASP A 110 -20.80 -0.65 -18.17
N VAL A 111 -21.11 -1.90 -18.51
CA VAL A 111 -20.31 -2.75 -19.41
C VAL A 111 -20.23 -2.23 -20.84
N ASN A 112 -21.12 -1.33 -21.27
CA ASN A 112 -21.11 -0.76 -22.62
C ASN A 112 -20.65 0.70 -22.65
N ALA A 113 -20.29 1.29 -21.51
CA ALA A 113 -19.82 2.67 -21.47
C ALA A 113 -18.56 2.86 -22.33
N GLU A 114 -18.50 4.01 -22.98
CA GLU A 114 -17.32 4.47 -23.70
C GLU A 114 -16.26 4.94 -22.70
N VAL A 115 -15.05 4.43 -22.85
CA VAL A 115 -13.88 4.85 -22.07
C VAL A 115 -12.93 5.57 -23.00
N LYS A 116 -12.57 6.81 -22.65
CA LYS A 116 -11.64 7.63 -23.43
C LYS A 116 -10.24 7.05 -23.40
N GLY A 117 -9.66 6.86 -24.57
CA GLY A 117 -8.27 6.45 -24.74
C GLY A 117 -7.29 7.62 -24.66
N LEU A 118 -6.02 7.31 -24.46
CA LEU A 118 -4.94 8.30 -24.38
C LEU A 118 -4.82 9.16 -25.63
N LYS A 119 -5.14 8.62 -26.82
CA LYS A 119 -5.01 9.34 -28.09
C LYS A 119 -6.02 10.47 -28.30
N GLU A 120 -7.09 10.53 -27.52
CA GLU A 120 -8.00 11.69 -27.52
C GLU A 120 -7.37 12.94 -26.88
N PHE A 121 -6.35 12.76 -26.06
CA PHE A 121 -5.68 13.85 -25.37
C PHE A 121 -4.40 14.24 -26.12
N ALA A 122 -4.07 15.53 -26.10
CA ALA A 122 -2.81 16.00 -26.66
C ALA A 122 -1.62 15.34 -25.93
N PRO A 123 -0.54 14.93 -26.61
CA PRO A 123 0.60 14.25 -25.99
C PRO A 123 1.17 14.96 -24.76
N GLU A 124 1.22 16.29 -24.79
CA GLU A 124 1.69 17.17 -23.71
C GLU A 124 0.80 17.16 -22.46
N ASP A 125 -0.43 16.65 -22.55
CA ASP A 125 -1.39 16.57 -21.44
C ASP A 125 -1.48 15.17 -20.82
N ARG A 126 -0.74 14.21 -21.38
CA ARG A 126 -0.74 12.82 -20.92
C ARG A 126 0.26 12.64 -19.78
N PRO A 127 -0.09 11.89 -18.72
CA PRO A 127 0.88 11.48 -17.71
C PRO A 127 1.82 10.40 -18.27
N PRO A 128 3.00 10.19 -17.65
CA PRO A 128 3.89 9.08 -17.99
C PRO A 128 3.18 7.72 -17.82
N VAL A 129 2.83 7.06 -18.92
CA VAL A 129 1.89 5.94 -18.93
C VAL A 129 2.48 4.71 -18.24
N GLY A 130 3.72 4.35 -18.55
CA GLY A 130 4.38 3.16 -18.03
C GLY A 130 4.51 3.20 -16.51
N LEU A 131 4.93 4.34 -15.96
CA LEU A 131 5.08 4.48 -14.51
C LEU A 131 3.73 4.39 -13.79
N VAL A 132 2.68 5.01 -14.34
CA VAL A 132 1.32 4.95 -13.79
C VAL A 132 0.75 3.54 -13.89
N PHE A 133 0.85 2.91 -15.06
CA PHE A 133 0.36 1.57 -15.34
C PHE A 133 0.98 0.53 -14.39
N TRP A 134 2.31 0.47 -14.31
CA TRP A 134 2.99 -0.52 -13.47
C TRP A 134 2.73 -0.27 -11.98
N SER A 135 2.68 1.00 -11.56
CA SER A 135 2.33 1.34 -10.18
C SER A 135 0.92 0.87 -9.82
N PHE A 136 -0.05 1.10 -10.71
CA PHE A 136 -1.43 0.66 -10.52
C PHE A 136 -1.57 -0.86 -10.47
N ARG A 137 -0.93 -1.57 -11.42
CA ARG A 137 -0.95 -3.04 -11.47
C ARG A 137 -0.34 -3.66 -10.22
N LEU A 138 0.85 -3.22 -9.83
CA LEU A 138 1.51 -3.72 -8.63
C LEU A 138 0.71 -3.39 -7.36
N MET A 139 0.14 -2.18 -7.26
CA MET A 139 -0.71 -1.80 -6.13
C MET A 139 -1.90 -2.76 -5.97
N ILE A 140 -2.64 -3.06 -7.05
CA ILE A 140 -3.77 -3.99 -7.00
C ILE A 140 -3.31 -5.39 -6.62
N LEU A 141 -2.23 -5.89 -7.23
CA LEU A 141 -1.70 -7.23 -6.93
C LEU A 141 -1.30 -7.37 -5.47
N LEU A 142 -0.64 -6.36 -4.89
CA LEU A 142 -0.30 -6.34 -3.48
C LEU A 142 -1.54 -6.23 -2.59
N GLY A 143 -2.55 -5.48 -3.01
CA GLY A 143 -3.86 -5.40 -2.33
C GLY A 143 -4.56 -6.76 -2.27
N LEU A 144 -4.62 -7.48 -3.41
CA LEU A 144 -5.18 -8.81 -3.50
C LEU A 144 -4.37 -9.84 -2.70
N TYR A 145 -3.04 -9.74 -2.71
CA TYR A 145 -2.17 -10.54 -1.86
C TYR A 145 -2.49 -10.34 -0.38
N MET A 146 -2.63 -9.09 0.08
CA MET A 146 -2.98 -8.80 1.47
C MET A 146 -4.36 -9.36 1.82
N LEU A 147 -5.37 -9.19 0.96
CA LEU A 147 -6.69 -9.78 1.16
C LEU A 147 -6.60 -11.31 1.27
N ALA A 148 -5.85 -11.97 0.38
CA ALA A 148 -5.65 -13.41 0.42
C ALA A 148 -4.97 -13.86 1.73
N MET A 149 -3.93 -13.15 2.19
CA MET A 149 -3.25 -13.46 3.45
C MET A 149 -4.17 -13.30 4.67
N ALA A 150 -5.04 -12.30 4.67
CA ALA A 150 -6.03 -12.08 5.72
C ALA A 150 -7.10 -13.20 5.70
N VAL A 151 -7.63 -13.55 4.54
CA VAL A 151 -8.62 -14.64 4.38
C VAL A 151 -8.03 -16.00 4.78
N ILE A 152 -6.81 -16.32 4.34
CA ILE A 152 -6.11 -17.56 4.74
C ILE A 152 -5.95 -17.60 6.26
N GLY A 153 -5.49 -16.51 6.88
CA GLY A 153 -5.35 -16.42 8.34
C GLY A 153 -6.67 -16.66 9.06
N TRP A 154 -7.76 -16.09 8.54
CA TRP A 154 -9.10 -16.26 9.10
C TRP A 154 -9.60 -17.70 9.00
N VAL A 155 -9.41 -18.36 7.86
CA VAL A 155 -9.76 -19.77 7.67
C VAL A 155 -8.96 -20.66 8.62
N LEU A 156 -7.65 -20.41 8.76
CA LEU A 156 -6.79 -21.17 9.67
C LEU A 156 -7.17 -20.96 11.13
N LEU A 157 -7.54 -19.74 11.51
CA LEU A 157 -8.01 -19.42 12.84
C LEU A 157 -9.32 -20.15 13.16
N ARG A 158 -10.31 -20.11 12.25
CA ARG A 158 -11.60 -20.82 12.44
C ARG A 158 -11.45 -22.33 12.53
N LYS A 159 -10.48 -22.91 11.83
CA LYS A 159 -10.18 -24.35 11.88
C LYS A 159 -9.33 -24.75 13.08
N GLY A 160 -8.88 -23.82 13.92
CA GLY A 160 -7.99 -24.10 15.04
C GLY A 160 -6.59 -24.57 14.62
N ARG A 161 -6.18 -24.34 13.36
CA ARG A 161 -4.91 -24.84 12.77
C ARG A 161 -3.85 -23.75 12.59
N LEU A 162 -4.06 -22.56 13.15
CA LEU A 162 -3.17 -21.42 12.97
C LEU A 162 -1.73 -21.73 13.41
N GLU A 163 -1.54 -22.22 14.63
CA GLU A 163 -0.22 -22.52 15.20
C GLU A 163 0.47 -23.73 14.55
N GLN A 164 -0.32 -24.65 13.99
CA GLN A 164 0.19 -25.80 13.25
C GLN A 164 0.69 -25.42 11.85
N SER A 165 0.24 -24.28 11.32
CA SER A 165 0.51 -23.82 9.95
C SER A 165 1.81 -23.01 9.88
N THR A 166 2.93 -23.67 10.16
CA THR A 166 4.26 -23.05 10.23
C THR A 166 4.64 -22.28 8.95
N ARG A 167 4.22 -22.76 7.78
CA ARG A 167 4.45 -22.07 6.50
C ARG A 167 3.78 -20.69 6.48
N TYR A 168 2.51 -20.60 6.86
CA TYR A 168 1.76 -19.35 6.86
C TYR A 168 2.37 -18.33 7.84
N LEU A 169 2.66 -18.77 9.07
CA LEU A 169 3.30 -17.91 10.07
C LEU A 169 4.71 -17.47 9.63
N ARG A 170 5.44 -18.29 8.85
CA ARG A 170 6.77 -17.92 8.32
C ARG A 170 6.70 -16.86 7.24
N TRP A 171 5.60 -16.79 6.49
CA TRP A 171 5.41 -15.78 5.44
C TRP A 171 5.00 -14.42 5.97
N LEU A 172 4.23 -14.36 7.06
CA LEU A 172 3.69 -13.09 7.59
C LEU A 172 4.73 -12.02 7.94
N PRO A 173 5.91 -12.33 8.53
CA PRO A 173 6.95 -11.33 8.73
C PRO A 173 7.43 -10.68 7.42
N TYR A 174 7.46 -11.43 6.32
CA TYR A 174 7.80 -10.89 4.99
C TYR A 174 6.66 -10.07 4.38
N SER A 175 5.45 -10.17 4.92
CA SER A 175 4.31 -9.34 4.52
C SER A 175 4.32 -7.95 5.17
N ILE A 176 5.18 -7.69 6.18
CA ILE A 176 5.30 -6.36 6.83
C ILE A 176 5.58 -5.22 5.83
N PRO A 177 6.56 -5.31 4.90
CA PRO A 177 6.83 -4.23 3.95
C PRO A 177 5.76 -4.04 2.87
N VAL A 178 4.93 -5.06 2.62
CA VAL A 178 3.95 -5.05 1.51
C VAL A 178 2.98 -3.86 1.54
N PRO A 179 2.27 -3.56 2.64
CA PRO A 179 1.37 -2.41 2.69
C PRO A 179 2.10 -1.06 2.50
N TYR A 180 3.36 -0.94 2.92
CA TYR A 180 4.16 0.27 2.69
C TYR A 180 4.46 0.46 1.20
N ILE A 181 4.85 -0.62 0.51
CA ILE A 181 5.10 -0.59 -0.93
C ILE A 181 3.81 -0.27 -1.69
N ALA A 182 2.70 -0.93 -1.34
CA ALA A 182 1.40 -0.68 -1.96
C ALA A 182 0.92 0.77 -1.80
N ILE A 183 1.15 1.39 -0.63
CA ILE A 183 0.84 2.80 -0.39
C ILE A 183 1.67 3.72 -1.29
N ASN A 184 2.98 3.49 -1.38
CA ASN A 184 3.85 4.30 -2.25
C ASN A 184 3.41 4.18 -3.71
N LEU A 185 3.10 2.97 -4.19
CA LEU A 185 2.58 2.77 -5.54
C LEU A 185 1.24 3.48 -5.76
N GLY A 186 0.34 3.48 -4.77
CA GLY A 186 -0.90 4.24 -4.84
C GLY A 186 -0.70 5.75 -4.93
N TRP A 187 0.25 6.30 -4.16
CA TRP A 187 0.65 7.70 -4.29
C TRP A 187 1.29 7.99 -5.65
N MET A 188 2.10 7.08 -6.19
CA MET A 188 2.63 7.22 -7.55
C MET A 188 1.50 7.31 -8.58
N VAL A 189 0.48 6.45 -8.52
CA VAL A 189 -0.69 6.53 -9.41
C VAL A 189 -1.43 7.86 -9.25
N ALA A 190 -1.65 8.30 -8.01
CA ALA A 190 -2.38 9.52 -7.73
C ALA A 190 -1.64 10.79 -8.20
N GLU A 191 -0.34 10.87 -7.94
CA GLU A 191 0.47 12.06 -8.15
C GLU A 191 1.11 12.09 -9.54
N VAL A 192 1.77 11.01 -9.96
CA VAL A 192 2.36 10.94 -11.30
C VAL A 192 1.28 10.90 -12.36
N GLY A 193 0.17 10.19 -12.10
CA GLY A 193 -0.98 10.19 -13.02
C GLY A 193 -1.66 11.55 -13.17
N ARG A 194 -1.35 12.53 -12.30
CA ARG A 194 -1.84 13.91 -12.42
C ARG A 194 -0.93 14.78 -13.28
N GLN A 195 0.33 14.38 -13.49
CA GLN A 195 1.23 15.10 -14.40
C GLN A 195 0.57 15.23 -15.79
N PRO A 196 0.74 16.37 -16.47
CA PRO A 196 1.62 17.51 -16.16
C PRO A 196 1.00 18.59 -15.25
N TRP A 197 -0.10 18.29 -14.56
CA TRP A 197 -0.89 19.31 -13.85
C TRP A 197 -0.55 19.40 -12.36
N THR A 198 -0.36 20.62 -11.86
CA THR A 198 -0.41 20.90 -10.42
C THR A 198 -1.85 20.98 -9.97
N VAL A 199 -2.63 21.81 -10.67
CA VAL A 199 -4.09 21.88 -10.55
C VAL A 199 -4.66 21.36 -11.86
N TYR A 200 -5.33 20.21 -11.80
CA TYR A 200 -5.79 19.49 -12.99
C TYR A 200 -6.64 20.38 -13.90
N GLY A 201 -6.20 20.54 -15.15
CA GLY A 201 -6.85 21.37 -16.18
C GLY A 201 -6.72 22.88 -15.99
N LEU A 202 -6.01 23.36 -14.96
CA LEU A 202 -5.89 24.78 -14.64
C LEU A 202 -4.45 25.31 -14.61
N MET A 203 -3.51 24.55 -14.03
CA MET A 203 -2.13 25.00 -13.83
C MET A 203 -1.15 23.85 -14.05
N ARG A 204 -0.16 24.04 -14.93
CA ARG A 204 0.90 23.05 -15.17
C ARG A 204 1.96 23.08 -14.08
N THR A 205 2.65 21.96 -13.91
CA THR A 205 3.77 21.82 -12.97
C THR A 205 4.94 22.72 -13.33
N ALA A 206 5.19 22.93 -14.62
CA ALA A 206 6.20 23.87 -15.12
C ALA A 206 5.94 25.32 -14.67
N ASP A 207 4.67 25.73 -14.50
CA ASP A 207 4.30 27.08 -14.07
C ASP A 207 4.26 27.23 -12.53
N SER A 208 4.40 26.12 -11.80
CA SER A 208 4.23 26.07 -10.34
C SER A 208 5.55 26.11 -9.56
N VAL A 209 6.68 26.29 -10.25
CA VAL A 209 8.00 26.33 -9.64
C VAL A 209 8.32 27.73 -9.11
N SER A 210 8.87 27.79 -7.90
CA SER A 210 9.33 29.06 -7.33
C SER A 210 10.61 29.55 -8.02
N PRO A 211 10.83 30.87 -8.15
CA PRO A 211 12.01 31.45 -8.77
C PRO A 211 13.23 31.39 -7.82
N VAL A 212 13.67 30.19 -7.47
CA VAL A 212 14.82 29.94 -6.60
C VAL A 212 15.94 29.24 -7.37
N PRO A 213 17.23 29.50 -7.06
CA PRO A 213 18.33 28.83 -7.74
C PRO A 213 18.27 27.30 -7.62
N ALA A 214 18.55 26.58 -8.70
CA ALA A 214 18.56 25.11 -8.69
C ALA A 214 19.52 24.53 -7.63
N GLY A 215 20.66 25.20 -7.37
CA GLY A 215 21.62 24.79 -6.35
C GLY A 215 21.06 24.81 -4.92
N THR A 216 20.21 25.78 -4.58
CA THR A 216 19.59 25.83 -3.23
C THR A 216 18.56 24.72 -3.06
N VAL A 217 17.79 24.43 -4.12
CA VAL A 217 16.83 23.32 -4.12
C VAL A 217 17.56 21.98 -3.97
N LEU A 218 18.61 21.74 -4.77
CA LEU A 218 19.42 20.53 -4.70
C LEU A 218 20.06 20.33 -3.33
N LEU A 219 20.62 21.40 -2.74
CA LEU A 219 21.18 21.34 -1.39
C LEU A 219 20.11 20.98 -0.35
N SER A 220 18.96 21.66 -0.37
CA SER A 220 17.86 21.36 0.57
C SER A 220 17.35 19.93 0.42
N LEU A 221 17.21 19.44 -0.82
CA LEU A 221 16.78 18.10 -1.12
C LEU A 221 17.80 17.09 -0.58
N ALA A 222 19.09 17.29 -0.84
CA ALA A 222 20.15 16.43 -0.33
C ALA A 222 20.15 16.36 1.20
N VAL A 223 20.02 17.52 1.88
CA VAL A 223 19.97 17.58 3.35
C VAL A 223 18.75 16.82 3.88
N ILE A 224 17.54 17.08 3.35
CA ILE A 224 16.32 16.41 3.79
C ILE A 224 16.41 14.90 3.52
N THR A 225 16.92 14.49 2.35
CA THR A 225 17.12 13.08 2.02
C THR A 225 18.06 12.40 3.03
N VAL A 226 19.22 12.99 3.32
CA VAL A 226 20.17 12.41 4.29
C VAL A 226 19.53 12.28 5.67
N VAL A 227 18.89 13.34 6.17
CA VAL A 227 18.24 13.33 7.49
C VAL A 227 17.15 12.26 7.55
N TYR A 228 16.27 12.20 6.54
CA TYR A 228 15.17 11.23 6.53
C TYR A 228 15.65 9.80 6.35
N THR A 229 16.72 9.56 5.58
CA THR A 229 17.33 8.23 5.48
C THR A 229 17.90 7.78 6.84
N LEU A 230 18.56 8.67 7.59
CA LEU A 230 19.07 8.36 8.93
C LEU A 230 17.93 8.06 9.91
N LEU A 231 16.85 8.84 9.87
CA LEU A 231 15.67 8.64 10.71
C LEU A 231 14.96 7.32 10.39
N ILE A 232 14.74 7.01 9.10
CA ILE A 232 14.14 5.74 8.67
C ILE A 232 15.02 4.56 9.07
N GLY A 233 16.34 4.68 8.90
CA GLY A 233 17.28 3.63 9.31
C GLY A 233 17.25 3.37 10.81
N THR A 234 17.18 4.43 11.61
CA THR A 234 17.06 4.36 13.07
C THR A 234 15.71 3.75 13.47
N ASP A 235 14.62 4.18 12.85
CA ASP A 235 13.27 3.66 13.12
C ASP A 235 13.19 2.16 12.82
N ILE A 236 13.63 1.73 11.63
CA ILE A 236 13.67 0.29 11.28
C ILE A 236 14.52 -0.50 12.27
N TYR A 237 15.68 0.04 12.67
CA TYR A 237 16.54 -0.59 13.67
C TYR A 237 15.83 -0.75 15.02
N LEU A 238 15.21 0.31 15.53
CA LEU A 238 14.52 0.28 16.82
C LEU A 238 13.29 -0.62 16.77
N LEU A 239 12.47 -0.53 15.71
CA LEU A 239 11.34 -1.41 15.48
C LEU A 239 11.78 -2.87 15.45
N ALA A 240 12.82 -3.21 14.69
CA ALA A 240 13.33 -4.58 14.65
C ALA A 240 13.91 -5.04 16.00
N ARG A 241 14.61 -4.17 16.73
CA ARG A 241 15.19 -4.46 18.04
C ARG A 241 14.10 -4.76 19.07
N TYR A 242 13.12 -3.88 19.21
CA TYR A 242 12.06 -4.04 20.20
C TYR A 242 11.04 -5.11 19.81
N ALA A 243 10.71 -5.26 18.52
CA ALA A 243 9.86 -6.34 18.04
C ALA A 243 10.48 -7.73 18.22
N ARG A 244 11.82 -7.84 18.31
CA ARG A 244 12.50 -9.11 18.62
C ARG A 244 12.67 -9.35 20.12
N LYS A 245 12.84 -8.29 20.92
CA LYS A 245 12.94 -8.38 22.39
C LYS A 245 11.66 -8.95 23.00
N GLY A 246 10.50 -8.62 22.42
CA GLY A 246 9.21 -8.99 22.97
C GLY A 246 8.79 -8.09 24.15
N PRO A 247 7.56 -8.24 24.64
CA PRO A 247 7.07 -7.49 25.80
C PRO A 247 7.87 -7.83 27.05
N GLU A 248 8.13 -6.82 27.89
CA GLU A 248 8.60 -7.08 29.25
C GLU A 248 7.50 -7.80 30.04
N ALA A 249 7.89 -8.65 30.99
CA ALA A 249 6.93 -9.31 31.85
C ALA A 249 6.12 -8.23 32.57
N LEU A 250 4.80 -8.21 32.33
CA LEU A 250 3.92 -7.37 33.11
C LEU A 250 4.08 -7.81 34.58
N PRO A 251 4.33 -6.88 35.52
CA PRO A 251 4.25 -7.24 36.93
C PRO A 251 2.86 -7.83 37.16
N GLU A 252 2.81 -8.99 37.82
CA GLU A 252 1.52 -9.63 38.13
C GLU A 252 0.63 -8.61 38.82
N LEU A 253 -0.51 -8.29 38.19
CA LEU A 253 -1.54 -7.45 38.79
C LEU A 253 -2.08 -8.16 40.03
N GLY A 254 -1.44 -7.94 41.17
CA GLY A 254 -1.70 -8.64 42.42
C GLY A 254 -0.50 -8.77 43.36
N GLN A 255 0.75 -8.58 42.89
CA GLN A 255 1.90 -8.48 43.79
C GLN A 255 2.08 -7.03 44.23
N PRO A 256 2.09 -6.72 45.55
CA PRO A 256 2.45 -5.40 46.02
C PRO A 256 3.83 -5.08 45.45
N ALA A 257 3.99 -3.88 44.89
CA ALA A 257 5.25 -3.41 44.32
C ALA A 257 6.38 -3.75 45.30
N ALA A 258 7.29 -4.64 44.90
CA ALA A 258 8.44 -4.97 45.71
C ALA A 258 9.17 -3.66 45.99
N ALA A 259 9.22 -3.27 47.26
CA ALA A 259 9.90 -2.06 47.69
C ALA A 259 11.31 -2.07 47.11
N GLN A 260 11.67 -1.02 46.39
CA GLN A 260 13.02 -0.86 45.87
C GLN A 260 13.98 -0.85 47.06
N PRO A 261 15.02 -1.71 47.10
CA PRO A 261 15.98 -1.70 48.19
C PRO A 261 16.85 -0.45 48.04
N GLY A 262 16.45 0.63 48.70
CA GLY A 262 17.15 1.92 48.65
C GLY A 262 16.53 3.04 49.47
N GLU A 263 15.25 2.95 49.86
CA GLU A 263 14.59 3.99 50.65
C GLU A 263 14.65 3.69 52.16
N VAL A 264 15.87 3.60 52.71
CA VAL A 264 16.08 3.58 54.16
C VAL A 264 16.31 5.00 54.65
N ALA A 265 15.24 5.54 55.26
CA ALA A 265 15.22 6.49 56.37
C ALA A 265 16.25 7.64 56.38
N ALA A 266 15.80 8.82 55.95
CA ALA A 266 16.31 10.09 56.46
C ALA A 266 15.14 10.87 57.07
N GLY A 267 15.02 10.85 58.39
CA GLY A 267 13.98 11.58 59.12
C GLY A 267 13.82 11.09 60.56
N ALA A 268 14.84 11.33 61.37
CA ALA A 268 14.74 11.45 62.82
C ALA A 268 14.98 12.92 63.19
#